data_AF-A0A817UPR8-F1
#
_entry.id   AF-A0A817UPR8-F1
#
_cell.length_a   1.000
_cell.length_b   1.000
_cell.length_c   1.000
_cell.angle_alpha   90.00
_cell.angle_beta   90.00
_cell.angle_gamma   90.00
#
_symmetry.space_group_name_H-M   'P 1'
#
loop_
_entity.id
_entity.type
_entity.pdbx_description
1 polymer ?
#
loop_
_entity_poly.entity_id
_entity_poly.type
_entity_poly.pdbx_seq_one_letter_code
_entity_poly.pdbx_strand_id
1 'polypeptide(L)'
;MASYYFLFLILFYYSLNVIVFASLGDNHYLYRACLNHCKQMNCSTSLGLRDFQDKQTFFEYIFQWSCQDECSYECMWKTVNDMEKNDQDIEQFHGNNVLQYKMIEKNLCTLSRTKKNGLFPFHFCIT
;
A
#
# COMPACT_ATOMS: atom_id res chain seq x y z
N MET A 1 -18.86 16.09 -40.06
CA MET A 1 -17.42 15.83 -40.23
C MET A 1 -16.54 16.65 -39.27
N ALA A 2 -16.79 17.96 -39.08
CA ALA A 2 -16.00 18.75 -38.12
C ALA A 2 -16.12 18.28 -36.65
N SER A 3 -17.26 17.70 -36.24
CA SER A 3 -17.47 17.25 -34.85
C SER A 3 -16.61 16.06 -34.45
N TYR A 4 -16.32 15.12 -35.36
CA TYR A 4 -15.45 13.98 -35.04
C TYR A 4 -13.99 14.41 -34.88
N TYR A 5 -13.55 15.42 -35.63
CA TYR A 5 -12.21 16.01 -35.48
C TYR A 5 -12.08 16.71 -34.14
N PHE A 6 -13.08 17.48 -33.71
CA PHE A 6 -13.09 18.10 -32.38
C PHE A 6 -13.05 17.06 -31.27
N LEU A 7 -13.87 16.00 -31.35
CA LEU A 7 -13.83 14.91 -30.37
C LEU A 7 -12.48 14.18 -30.38
N PHE A 8 -11.89 13.95 -31.54
CA PHE A 8 -10.58 13.33 -31.68
C PHE A 8 -9.47 14.19 -31.06
N LEU A 9 -9.50 15.51 -31.27
CA LEU A 9 -8.55 16.45 -30.66
C LEU A 9 -8.70 16.51 -29.14
N ILE A 10 -9.92 16.46 -28.62
CA ILE A 10 -10.18 16.41 -27.18
C ILE A 10 -9.63 15.11 -26.58
N LEU A 11 -9.92 13.96 -27.18
CA LEU A 11 -9.41 12.66 -26.73
C LEU A 11 -7.88 12.58 -26.83
N PHE A 12 -7.30 13.12 -27.90
CA PHE A 12 -5.85 13.18 -28.07
C PHE A 12 -5.20 14.07 -27.00
N TYR A 13 -5.77 15.24 -26.69
CA TYR A 13 -5.30 16.11 -25.62
C TYR A 13 -5.33 15.43 -24.25
N TYR A 14 -6.41 14.70 -23.93
CA TYR A 14 -6.48 13.94 -22.68
C TYR A 14 -5.48 12.78 -22.63
N SER A 15 -5.18 12.15 -23.77
CA SER A 15 -4.19 11.05 -23.84
C SER A 15 -2.74 11.49 -23.65
N LEU A 16 -2.41 12.76 -23.97
CA LEU A 16 -1.04 13.29 -23.86
C LEU A 16 -0.62 13.66 -22.43
N ASN A 17 -1.52 13.60 -21.44
CA ASN A 17 -1.31 14.17 -20.11
C ASN A 17 -1.10 13.16 -18.96
N VAL A 18 -0.77 11.90 -19.24
CA VAL A 18 -0.61 10.90 -18.17
C VAL A 18 0.86 10.48 -18.04
N ILE A 19 1.67 11.37 -17.47
CA ILE A 19 2.96 11.00 -16.88
C ILE A 19 2.72 10.80 -15.38
N VAL A 20 2.63 9.54 -14.95
CA VAL A 20 2.53 9.19 -13.54
C VAL A 20 3.94 8.88 -13.04
N PHE A 21 4.51 9.77 -12.23
CA PHE A 21 5.75 9.48 -11.52
C PHE A 21 5.44 8.53 -10.35
N ALA A 22 6.07 7.37 -10.35
CA ALA A 22 6.06 6.49 -9.18
C ALA A 22 6.86 7.16 -8.05
N SER A 23 6.42 6.99 -6.81
CA SER A 23 7.09 7.58 -5.64
C SER A 23 8.50 6.97 -5.46
N LEU A 24 9.41 7.67 -4.78
CA LEU A 24 10.77 7.17 -4.53
C LEU A 24 10.74 5.83 -3.79
N GLY A 25 9.89 5.69 -2.77
CA GLY A 25 9.68 4.44 -2.04
C GLY A 25 9.10 3.32 -2.92
N ASP A 26 8.26 3.65 -3.90
CA ASP A 26 7.73 2.67 -4.86
C ASP A 26 8.85 2.13 -5.80
N ASN A 27 9.94 2.90 -5.93
CA ASN A 27 11.14 2.51 -6.66
C ASN A 27 12.16 1.74 -5.79
N HIS A 28 11.97 1.71 -4.47
CA HIS A 28 12.90 1.07 -3.56
C HIS A 28 13.00 -0.44 -3.82
N TYR A 29 14.23 -0.95 -3.91
CA TYR A 29 14.48 -2.34 -4.33
C TYR A 29 13.88 -3.37 -3.35
N LEU A 30 13.98 -3.12 -2.04
CA LEU A 30 13.38 -4.01 -1.02
C LEU A 30 11.87 -4.05 -1.14
N TYR A 31 11.24 -2.90 -1.37
CA TYR A 31 9.81 -2.79 -1.49
C TYR A 31 9.33 -3.60 -2.71
N ARG A 32 9.95 -3.39 -3.87
CA ARG A 32 9.61 -4.12 -5.10
C ARG A 32 9.83 -5.62 -4.99
N ALA A 33 10.95 -6.04 -4.43
CA ALA A 33 11.26 -7.46 -4.23
C ALA A 33 10.22 -8.12 -3.31
N CYS A 34 9.90 -7.48 -2.19
CA CYS A 34 8.88 -7.94 -1.27
C CYS A 34 7.50 -8.00 -1.93
N LEU A 35 7.11 -6.94 -2.65
CA LEU A 35 5.79 -6.83 -3.27
C LEU A 35 5.56 -7.93 -4.30
N ASN A 36 6.55 -8.17 -5.16
CA ASN A 36 6.48 -9.21 -6.17
C ASN A 36 6.36 -10.59 -5.52
N HIS A 37 7.17 -10.86 -4.50
CA HIS A 37 7.11 -12.12 -3.77
C HIS A 37 5.75 -12.32 -3.09
N CYS A 38 5.24 -11.30 -2.39
CA CYS A 38 3.96 -11.35 -1.69
C CYS A 38 2.80 -11.60 -2.66
N LYS A 39 2.75 -10.85 -3.78
CA LYS A 39 1.71 -11.03 -4.80
C LYS A 39 1.73 -12.43 -5.41
N GLN A 40 2.92 -12.97 -5.65
CA GLN A 40 3.07 -14.31 -6.22
C GLN A 40 2.61 -15.40 -5.25
N MET A 41 3.02 -15.30 -3.98
CA MET A 41 2.71 -16.33 -2.98
C MET A 41 1.27 -16.25 -2.48
N ASN A 42 0.80 -15.05 -2.16
CA ASN A 42 -0.46 -14.84 -1.45
C ASN A 42 -1.62 -14.50 -2.39
N CYS A 43 -1.39 -13.69 -3.43
CA CYS A 43 -2.50 -13.20 -4.27
C CYS A 43 -2.70 -13.99 -5.58
N SER A 44 -1.71 -14.76 -6.02
CA SER A 44 -1.80 -15.49 -7.29
C SER A 44 -2.33 -16.92 -7.14
N THR A 45 -2.29 -17.48 -5.93
CA THR A 45 -2.74 -18.84 -5.64
C THR A 45 -4.13 -18.80 -5.00
N SER A 46 -5.02 -19.74 -5.37
CA SER A 46 -6.37 -19.85 -4.79
C SER A 46 -6.35 -20.06 -3.27
N LEU A 47 -5.39 -20.83 -2.75
CA LEU A 47 -5.15 -21.00 -1.32
C LEU A 47 -4.76 -19.68 -0.65
N GLY A 48 -3.85 -18.91 -1.25
CA GLY A 48 -3.43 -17.63 -0.69
C GLY A 48 -4.55 -16.58 -0.69
N LEU A 49 -5.36 -16.54 -1.75
CA LEU A 49 -6.53 -15.67 -1.82
C LEU A 49 -7.57 -16.04 -0.77
N ARG A 50 -7.79 -17.34 -0.55
CA ARG A 50 -8.68 -17.81 0.52
C ARG A 50 -8.13 -17.46 1.89
N ASP A 51 -6.84 -17.67 2.13
CA ASP A 51 -6.17 -17.29 3.38
C ASP A 51 -6.26 -15.79 3.65
N PHE A 52 -6.23 -14.95 2.61
CA PHE A 52 -6.46 -13.51 2.72
C PHE A 52 -7.91 -13.21 3.11
N GLN A 53 -8.89 -13.79 2.39
CA GLN A 53 -10.32 -13.61 2.66
C GLN A 53 -10.71 -14.08 4.07
N ASP A 54 -10.16 -15.21 4.52
CA ASP A 54 -10.42 -15.77 5.85
C ASP A 54 -9.83 -14.88 6.97
N LYS A 55 -8.82 -14.06 6.65
CA LYS A 55 -8.20 -13.10 7.58
C LYS A 55 -8.75 -11.68 7.45
N GLN A 56 -9.52 -11.40 6.39
CA GLN A 56 -10.03 -10.07 6.11
C GLN A 56 -11.09 -9.68 7.14
N THR A 57 -10.86 -8.55 7.80
CA THR A 57 -11.83 -7.96 8.73
C THR A 57 -13.00 -7.34 7.98
N PHE A 58 -14.13 -7.17 8.68
CA PHE A 58 -15.34 -6.53 8.11
C PHE A 58 -15.06 -5.12 7.57
N PHE A 59 -14.21 -4.35 8.24
CA PHE A 59 -13.85 -3.01 7.80
C PHE A 59 -13.03 -3.02 6.52
N GLU A 60 -12.02 -3.89 6.43
CA GLU A 60 -11.23 -4.07 5.22
C GLU A 60 -12.11 -4.46 4.03
N TYR A 61 -13.11 -5.32 4.27
CA TYR A 61 -14.08 -5.67 3.24
C TYR A 61 -14.90 -4.45 2.78
N ILE A 62 -15.41 -3.63 3.72
CA ILE A 62 -16.15 -2.40 3.38
C ILE A 62 -15.30 -1.42 2.58
N PHE A 63 -14.04 -1.23 2.97
CA PHE A 63 -13.12 -0.33 2.30
C PHE A 63 -12.53 -0.90 1.01
N GLN A 64 -13.00 -2.08 0.58
CA GLN A 64 -12.51 -2.77 -0.62
C GLN A 64 -11.00 -3.01 -0.59
N TRP A 65 -10.44 -3.24 0.60
CA TRP A 65 -9.04 -3.59 0.78
C TRP A 65 -8.75 -4.91 0.07
N SER A 66 -7.84 -4.88 -0.90
CA SER A 66 -7.51 -6.05 -1.71
C SER A 66 -6.26 -6.76 -1.20
N CYS A 67 -6.04 -7.99 -1.66
CA CYS A 67 -4.80 -8.73 -1.37
C CYS A 67 -3.56 -7.95 -1.85
N GLN A 68 -3.69 -7.21 -2.96
CA GLN A 68 -2.63 -6.38 -3.51
C GLN A 68 -2.32 -5.19 -2.58
N ASP A 69 -3.34 -4.59 -1.98
CA ASP A 69 -3.19 -3.49 -1.02
C ASP A 69 -2.51 -3.98 0.27
N GLU A 70 -2.92 -5.16 0.76
CA GLU A 70 -2.29 -5.82 1.91
C GLU A 70 -0.79 -6.08 1.68
N CYS A 71 -0.46 -6.67 0.53
CA CYS A 71 0.95 -6.88 0.16
C CYS A 71 1.71 -5.56 0.02
N SER A 72 1.06 -4.51 -0.48
CA SER A 72 1.67 -3.18 -0.59
C SER A 72 1.99 -2.61 0.79
N TYR A 73 1.02 -2.68 1.70
CA TYR A 73 1.13 -2.19 3.06
C TYR A 73 2.20 -2.93 3.87
N GLU A 74 2.17 -4.27 3.89
CA GLU A 74 3.17 -5.06 4.60
C GLU A 74 4.60 -4.78 4.09
N CYS A 75 4.78 -4.68 2.77
CA CYS A 75 6.09 -4.47 2.17
C CYS A 75 6.61 -3.05 2.34
N MET A 76 5.72 -2.04 2.35
CA MET A 76 6.06 -0.67 2.71
C MET A 76 6.66 -0.64 4.13
N TRP A 77 5.96 -1.20 5.12
CA TRP A 77 6.45 -1.21 6.51
C TRP A 77 7.73 -2.00 6.71
N LYS A 78 7.92 -3.13 6.01
CA LYS A 78 9.21 -3.85 6.02
C LYS A 78 10.35 -2.98 5.52
N THR A 79 10.12 -2.23 4.44
CA THR A 79 11.12 -1.33 3.86
C THR A 79 11.44 -0.16 4.79
N VAL A 80 10.42 0.44 5.39
CA VAL A 80 10.59 1.52 6.37
C VAL A 80 11.36 1.05 7.60
N ASN A 81 11.06 -0.15 8.10
CA ASN A 81 11.78 -0.71 9.25
C ASN A 81 13.25 -1.02 8.92
N ASP A 82 13.53 -1.42 7.69
CA ASP A 82 14.92 -1.61 7.22
C ASP A 82 15.66 -0.28 7.09
N MET A 83 15.02 0.73 6.48
CA MET A 83 15.58 2.10 6.40
C MET A 83 15.89 2.67 7.79
N GLU A 84 14.95 2.54 8.75
CA GLU A 84 15.20 3.00 10.13
C GLU A 84 16.35 2.27 10.80
N LYS A 85 16.48 0.96 10.57
CA LYS A 85 17.57 0.17 11.15
C LYS A 85 18.93 0.56 10.60
N ASN A 86 18.97 1.05 9.36
CA ASN A 86 20.18 1.49 8.67
C ASN A 86 20.41 3.01 8.78
N ASP A 87 19.66 3.71 9.64
CA ASP A 87 19.71 5.18 9.81
C ASP A 87 19.52 5.95 8.49
N GLN A 88 18.71 5.41 7.57
CA GLN A 88 18.38 6.03 6.28
C GLN A 88 17.11 6.89 6.39
N ASP A 89 17.05 7.95 5.58
CA ASP A 89 15.85 8.78 5.47
C ASP A 89 14.67 7.97 4.90
N ILE A 90 13.50 8.10 5.55
CA ILE A 90 12.29 7.40 5.12
C ILE A 90 11.72 8.10 3.89
N GLU A 91 11.70 7.39 2.77
CA GLU A 91 11.14 7.86 1.51
C GLU A 91 9.59 7.83 1.51
N GLN A 92 9.00 8.61 0.61
CA GLN A 92 7.54 8.62 0.37
C GLN A 92 7.12 7.36 -0.40
N PHE A 93 5.93 6.81 -0.11
CA PHE A 93 5.34 5.66 -0.82
C PHE A 93 3.94 6.03 -1.31
N HIS A 94 3.56 5.60 -2.53
CA HIS A 94 2.23 5.86 -3.12
C HIS A 94 1.76 7.32 -3.11
N GLY A 95 2.69 8.28 -3.11
CA GLY A 95 2.36 9.71 -3.00
C GLY A 95 1.92 10.16 -1.59
N ASN A 96 1.99 9.27 -0.59
CA ASN A 96 1.69 9.57 0.81
C ASN A 96 2.96 9.53 1.67
N ASN A 97 3.10 10.49 2.58
CA ASN A 97 4.22 10.54 3.52
C ASN A 97 4.06 9.46 4.59
N VAL A 98 4.83 8.38 4.53
CA VAL A 98 4.74 7.25 5.48
C VAL A 98 5.00 7.67 6.93
N LEU A 99 5.77 8.74 7.13
CA LEU A 99 6.03 9.35 8.44
C LEU A 99 4.76 9.87 9.14
N GLN A 100 3.75 10.31 8.40
CA GLN A 100 2.48 10.77 8.99
C GLN A 100 1.75 9.61 9.69
N TYR A 101 1.80 8.41 9.12
CA TYR A 101 1.19 7.21 9.71
C TYR A 101 1.99 6.69 10.90
N LYS A 102 3.32 6.88 10.89
CA LYS A 102 4.22 6.45 11.98
C LYS A 102 4.05 7.24 13.28
N MET A 103 3.62 8.52 13.21
CA MET A 103 3.29 9.30 14.41
C MET A 103 2.05 8.78 15.14
N ILE A 104 1.15 8.09 14.43
CA ILE A 104 -0.02 7.45 15.02
C ILE A 104 0.40 6.14 15.71
N GLU A 105 1.26 5.33 15.09
CA GLU A 105 1.74 4.08 15.69
C GLU A 105 2.74 4.27 16.86
N LYS A 106 3.70 5.21 16.77
CA LYS A 106 4.73 5.36 17.82
C LYS A 106 4.17 5.79 19.20
N ASN A 107 2.99 6.44 19.24
CA ASN A 107 2.30 6.75 20.48
C ASN A 107 1.34 5.62 20.96
N LEU A 108 1.12 4.58 20.16
CA LEU A 108 0.28 3.40 20.45
C LEU A 108 1.08 2.11 20.73
N CYS A 109 2.34 2.04 20.30
CA CYS A 109 3.12 0.79 20.22
C CYS A 109 3.95 0.42 21.46
N THR A 110 3.64 0.92 22.66
CA THR A 110 4.20 0.30 23.88
C THR A 110 3.50 -1.01 24.28
N LEU A 111 2.38 -1.39 23.64
CA LEU A 111 1.56 -2.55 24.05
C LEU A 111 1.36 -3.69 23.04
N SER A 112 1.80 -3.57 21.78
CA SER A 112 1.52 -4.58 20.74
C SER A 112 2.78 -5.25 20.20
N ARG A 113 3.53 -5.92 21.08
CA ARG A 113 4.56 -6.88 20.67
C ARG A 113 3.99 -8.30 20.66
N THR A 114 2.80 -8.50 20.10
CA THR A 114 2.29 -9.85 19.78
C THR A 114 1.32 -9.79 18.60
N LYS A 115 1.83 -10.09 17.41
CA LYS A 115 1.05 -10.63 16.29
C LYS A 115 0.44 -11.96 16.75
N LYS A 116 -0.69 -11.91 17.45
CA LYS A 116 -1.55 -13.07 17.70
C LYS A 116 -2.99 -12.62 17.50
N ASN A 117 -3.59 -13.22 16.48
CA ASN A 117 -5.01 -13.22 16.18
C ASN A 117 -5.54 -11.95 15.51
N GLY A 118 -5.36 -11.85 14.19
CA GLY A 118 -6.36 -11.38 13.22
C GLY A 118 -7.25 -10.17 13.56
N LEU A 119 -6.77 -9.25 14.38
CA LEU A 119 -7.48 -8.04 14.77
C LEU A 119 -6.53 -6.89 14.48
N PHE A 120 -6.78 -6.21 13.36
CA PHE A 120 -6.29 -4.85 13.17
C PHE A 120 -6.69 -4.04 14.41
N PRO A 121 -5.75 -3.39 15.12
CA PRO A 121 -6.12 -2.46 16.17
C PRO A 121 -6.57 -1.18 15.48
N PHE A 122 -7.79 -1.16 14.94
CA PHE A 122 -8.58 0.08 14.90
C PHE A 122 -9.18 0.30 16.29
N HIS A 123 -8.34 0.30 17.33
CA HIS A 123 -8.68 1.02 18.54
C HIS A 123 -8.16 2.43 18.31
N PHE A 124 -9.08 3.32 17.98
CA PHE A 124 -8.90 4.76 18.05
C PHE A 124 -8.01 5.13 19.25
N CYS A 125 -6.80 5.65 19.02
CA CYS A 125 -6.24 6.59 19.98
C CYS A 125 -6.86 7.96 19.70
N ILE A 126 -7.98 8.21 20.36
CA ILE A 126 -8.43 9.56 20.65
C ILE A 126 -8.26 9.69 22.17
N THR A 127 -7.31 10.55 22.58
CA THR A 127 -7.09 11.15 23.91
C THR A 127 -7.29 10.28 25.15
#